data_AF-A0A4U3MI47-F1
#
_entry.id   AF-A0A4U3MI47-F1
#
_cell.length_a   1.000
_cell.length_b   1.000
_cell.length_c   1.000
_cell.angle_alpha   90.00
_cell.angle_beta   90.00
_cell.angle_gamma   90.00
#
_symmetry.space_group_name_H-M   'P 1'
#
loop_
_entity.id
_entity.type
_entity.pdbx_description
1 polymer ?
#
loop_
_entity_poly.entity_id
_entity_poly.type
_entity_poly.pdbx_seq_one_letter_code
_entity_poly.pdbx_strand_id
1 'polypeptide(L)'
;MGHDGNGLPPDFWARPPVAGALAECDMATILDQVRSARGWTQGQLADFLGYSQSWVSKVLRGRQSLTVDQIRDLARQVGIPHYLLRIGDVGGEDPTKRRDFSKIAFLAAMPVAPSISYRSADETTASSLAAITGAQRRLEAETPARELARGAVAHVELTKRALARSAETPFAVEVCPTVSEAAGFAAWLHADMQDIGTARMFYRFAVDSARRAEHPLLEAYMLGSLAAFEIDHDDPLLGLTMVAQARAQMGGNPPATARAWLACIEALGHAGKRDVMAALNCLREAEIAVAQSERTSSPPWPWVFPFDPGKLAGYRALVMVRLGRPHDAVSAFAESLISVRPAAKQQALLMLEIATARRMAGEVDEAFTLAGEALKAGVVYSSERVLHRVRRFRRDYEGPPSLLVRDFDDRLRATSSF
;
A
#
# COMPACT_ATOMS: atom_id res chain seq x y z
N MET A 1 -46.04 31.25 -28.75
CA MET A 1 -46.80 29.98 -28.80
C MET A 1 -45.91 28.97 -29.50
N GLY A 2 -45.49 27.81 -28.99
CA GLY A 2 -45.57 27.06 -27.72
C GLY A 2 -44.64 25.85 -27.98
N HIS A 3 -43.78 25.37 -27.09
CA HIS A 3 -44.11 24.65 -25.87
C HIS A 3 -42.85 24.60 -25.00
N ASP A 4 -42.95 25.10 -23.78
CA ASP A 4 -42.17 24.58 -22.64
C ASP A 4 -42.53 23.10 -22.47
N GLY A 5 -41.56 22.18 -22.64
CA GLY A 5 -41.87 20.75 -22.56
C GLY A 5 -40.74 19.77 -22.87
N ASN A 6 -39.48 20.07 -22.50
CA ASN A 6 -38.36 19.15 -22.78
C ASN A 6 -37.57 18.74 -21.52
N GLY A 7 -38.20 18.84 -20.35
CA GLY A 7 -37.69 18.24 -19.12
C GLY A 7 -38.04 16.75 -19.08
N LEU A 8 -37.12 15.93 -18.55
CA LEU A 8 -37.47 14.54 -18.24
C LEU A 8 -38.60 14.54 -17.18
N PRO A 9 -39.58 13.63 -17.27
CA PRO A 9 -40.61 13.50 -16.24
C PRO A 9 -39.99 13.36 -14.83
N PRO A 10 -40.60 13.92 -13.78
CA PRO A 10 -40.03 13.87 -12.43
C PRO A 10 -39.80 12.45 -11.90
N ASP A 11 -40.59 11.50 -12.37
CA ASP A 11 -40.54 10.07 -12.05
C ASP A 11 -39.60 9.26 -12.97
N PHE A 12 -39.03 9.88 -14.01
CA PHE A 12 -38.28 9.19 -15.07
C PHE A 12 -37.18 8.28 -14.51
N TRP A 13 -36.40 8.79 -13.56
CA TRP A 13 -35.30 8.07 -12.94
C TRP A 13 -35.74 6.92 -12.02
N ALA A 14 -36.98 6.96 -11.53
CA ALA A 14 -37.56 5.92 -10.68
C ALA A 14 -38.24 4.80 -11.49
N ARG A 15 -38.35 4.93 -12.81
CA ARG A 15 -38.95 3.90 -13.67
C ARG A 15 -38.08 2.64 -13.64
N PRO A 16 -38.67 1.43 -13.50
CA PRO A 16 -37.91 0.17 -13.39
C PRO A 16 -36.77 -0.03 -14.41
N PRO A 17 -36.95 0.24 -15.74
CA PRO A 17 -35.86 0.07 -16.70
C PRO A 17 -34.74 1.11 -16.54
N VAL A 18 -35.06 2.33 -16.08
CA VAL A 18 -34.07 3.40 -15.87
C VAL A 18 -33.33 3.18 -14.55
N ALA A 19 -34.04 2.80 -13.49
CA ALA A 19 -33.47 2.49 -12.19
C ALA A 19 -32.54 1.26 -12.24
N GLY A 20 -32.90 0.22 -13.01
CA GLY A 20 -32.04 -0.94 -13.24
C GLY A 20 -30.76 -0.57 -13.99
N ALA A 21 -30.88 0.20 -15.08
CA ALA A 21 -29.72 0.66 -15.84
C ALA A 21 -28.79 1.58 -15.01
N LEU A 22 -29.35 2.43 -14.15
CA LEU A 22 -28.58 3.22 -13.19
C LEU A 22 -27.83 2.36 -12.17
N ALA A 23 -28.46 1.29 -11.66
CA ALA A 23 -27.84 0.38 -10.69
C ALA A 23 -26.65 -0.40 -11.29
N GLU A 24 -26.72 -0.72 -12.57
CA GLU A 24 -25.68 -1.46 -13.31
C GLU A 24 -24.69 -0.54 -14.06
N CYS A 25 -24.87 0.79 -13.97
CA CYS A 25 -24.12 1.78 -14.73
C CYS A 25 -24.15 1.54 -16.26
N ASP A 26 -25.26 1.01 -16.78
CA ASP A 26 -25.45 0.78 -18.21
C ASP A 26 -25.78 2.09 -18.93
N MET A 27 -24.72 2.81 -19.31
CA MET A 27 -24.82 4.08 -20.01
C MET A 27 -25.50 3.97 -21.38
N ALA A 28 -25.44 2.83 -22.06
CA ALA A 28 -26.11 2.65 -23.34
C ALA A 28 -27.64 2.68 -23.15
N THR A 29 -28.13 1.92 -22.16
CA THR A 29 -29.55 1.89 -21.83
C THR A 29 -30.03 3.23 -21.25
N ILE A 30 -29.24 3.88 -20.39
CA ILE A 30 -29.60 5.21 -19.84
C ILE A 30 -29.76 6.24 -20.96
N LEU A 31 -28.80 6.32 -21.88
CA LEU A 31 -28.84 7.26 -23.00
C LEU A 31 -30.00 6.97 -23.96
N ASP A 32 -30.32 5.70 -24.19
CA ASP A 32 -31.46 5.33 -25.04
C ASP A 32 -32.81 5.66 -24.39
N GLN A 33 -32.94 5.47 -23.07
CA GLN A 33 -34.13 5.84 -22.32
C GLN A 33 -34.34 7.35 -22.29
N VAL A 34 -33.27 8.14 -22.12
CA VAL A 34 -33.32 9.61 -22.15
C VAL A 34 -33.70 10.10 -23.55
N ARG A 35 -33.07 9.52 -24.58
CA ARG A 35 -33.40 9.81 -25.98
C ARG A 35 -34.87 9.55 -26.26
N SER A 36 -35.37 8.39 -25.84
CA SER A 36 -36.77 7.98 -26.05
C SER A 36 -37.74 8.86 -25.27
N ALA A 37 -37.43 9.21 -24.02
CA ALA A 37 -38.27 10.07 -23.20
C ALA A 37 -38.36 11.52 -23.70
N ARG A 38 -37.31 12.02 -24.37
CA ARG A 38 -37.29 13.34 -25.00
C ARG A 38 -37.75 13.32 -26.47
N GLY A 39 -38.13 12.16 -27.00
CA GLY A 39 -38.52 12.00 -28.41
C GLY A 39 -37.39 12.30 -29.40
N TRP A 40 -36.14 12.16 -28.98
CA TRP A 40 -34.97 12.51 -29.79
C TRP A 40 -34.56 11.42 -30.78
N THR A 41 -34.09 11.84 -31.94
CA THR A 41 -33.32 11.00 -32.85
C THR A 41 -31.90 10.78 -32.32
N GLN A 42 -31.18 9.78 -32.84
CA GLN A 42 -29.76 9.60 -32.47
C GLN A 42 -28.88 10.79 -32.89
N GLY A 43 -29.25 11.50 -33.96
CA GLY A 43 -28.56 12.73 -34.38
C GLY A 43 -28.72 13.85 -33.35
N GLN A 44 -29.94 14.08 -32.89
CA GLN A 44 -30.22 15.09 -31.86
C GLN A 44 -29.58 14.75 -30.50
N LEU A 45 -29.51 13.46 -30.13
CA LEU A 45 -28.75 13.04 -28.96
C LEU A 45 -27.26 13.31 -29.14
N ALA A 46 -26.71 13.08 -30.34
CA ALA A 46 -25.30 13.33 -30.63
C ALA A 46 -24.94 14.81 -30.56
N ASP A 47 -25.79 15.67 -31.16
CA ASP A 47 -25.65 17.13 -31.10
C ASP A 47 -25.70 17.65 -29.66
N PHE A 48 -26.60 17.08 -28.84
CA PHE A 48 -26.70 17.43 -27.42
C PHE A 48 -25.46 17.03 -26.61
N LEU A 49 -24.87 15.86 -26.91
CA LEU A 49 -23.71 15.34 -26.20
C LEU A 49 -22.36 15.86 -26.73
N GLY A 50 -22.36 16.59 -27.86
CA GLY A 50 -21.14 17.06 -28.51
C GLY A 50 -20.35 15.96 -29.24
N TYR A 51 -21.02 14.88 -29.67
CA TYR A 51 -20.41 13.75 -30.39
C TYR A 51 -21.03 13.56 -31.79
N SER A 52 -20.41 12.71 -32.61
CA SER A 52 -20.99 12.34 -33.90
C SER A 52 -22.13 11.31 -33.76
N GLN A 53 -23.11 11.34 -34.66
CA GLN A 53 -24.21 10.36 -34.66
C GLN A 53 -23.71 8.90 -34.80
N SER A 54 -22.62 8.69 -35.55
CA SER A 54 -21.97 7.38 -35.66
C SER A 54 -21.40 6.89 -34.32
N TRP A 55 -20.83 7.81 -33.52
CA TRP A 55 -20.34 7.50 -32.17
C TRP A 55 -21.49 7.12 -31.24
N VAL A 56 -22.57 7.90 -31.21
CA VAL A 56 -23.77 7.59 -30.42
C VAL A 56 -24.36 6.22 -30.82
N SER A 57 -24.43 5.92 -32.11
CA SER A 57 -24.92 4.61 -32.56
C SER A 57 -24.05 3.44 -32.08
N LYS A 58 -22.72 3.61 -31.96
CA LYS A 58 -21.83 2.56 -31.43
C LYS A 58 -21.99 2.39 -29.92
N VAL A 59 -22.17 3.50 -29.19
CA VAL A 59 -22.44 3.49 -27.74
C VAL A 59 -23.77 2.79 -27.43
N LEU A 60 -24.86 3.18 -28.10
CA LEU A 60 -26.19 2.57 -27.88
C LEU A 60 -26.25 1.08 -28.25
N ARG A 61 -25.34 0.60 -29.11
CA ARG A 61 -25.21 -0.82 -29.48
C ARG A 61 -24.22 -1.58 -28.58
N GLY A 62 -23.64 -0.95 -27.57
CA GLY A 62 -22.65 -1.56 -26.67
C GLY A 62 -21.31 -1.88 -27.34
N ARG A 63 -21.00 -1.29 -28.50
CA ARG A 63 -19.78 -1.56 -29.28
C ARG A 63 -18.66 -0.54 -29.06
N GLN A 64 -18.90 0.43 -28.19
CA GLN A 64 -17.94 1.47 -27.82
C GLN A 64 -17.76 1.45 -26.31
N SER A 65 -16.55 1.15 -25.84
CA SER A 65 -16.18 1.34 -24.44
C SER A 65 -16.03 2.83 -24.14
N LEU A 66 -16.52 3.23 -22.96
CA LEU A 66 -16.46 4.60 -22.45
C LEU A 66 -15.46 4.67 -21.30
N THR A 67 -14.67 5.74 -21.22
CA THR A 67 -13.81 5.99 -20.06
C THR A 67 -14.62 6.55 -18.89
N VAL A 68 -14.05 6.49 -17.68
CA VAL A 68 -14.70 7.02 -16.45
C VAL A 68 -15.03 8.51 -16.58
N ASP A 69 -14.15 9.31 -17.19
CA ASP A 69 -14.39 10.74 -17.39
C ASP A 69 -15.49 11.01 -18.41
N GLN A 70 -15.56 10.22 -19.49
CA GLN A 70 -16.66 10.29 -20.45
C GLN A 70 -18.00 9.94 -19.79
N ILE A 71 -18.04 8.91 -18.93
CA ILE A 71 -19.25 8.54 -18.19
C ILE A 71 -19.70 9.69 -17.27
N ARG A 72 -18.76 10.33 -16.56
CA ARG A 72 -19.05 11.46 -15.67
C ARG A 72 -19.61 12.67 -16.43
N ASP A 73 -19.01 13.00 -17.57
CA ASP A 73 -19.43 14.14 -18.38
C ASP A 73 -20.81 13.90 -19.03
N LEU A 74 -21.04 12.70 -19.58
CA LEU A 74 -22.35 12.31 -20.14
C LEU A 74 -23.45 12.32 -19.07
N ALA A 75 -23.15 11.79 -17.88
CA ALA A 75 -24.09 11.77 -16.76
C ALA A 75 -24.49 13.18 -16.31
N ARG A 76 -23.53 14.11 -16.29
CA ARG A 76 -23.77 15.53 -15.99
C ARG A 76 -24.62 16.19 -17.06
N GLN A 77 -24.28 16.02 -18.33
CA GLN A 77 -25.01 16.65 -19.45
C GLN A 77 -26.47 16.18 -19.53
N VAL A 78 -26.71 14.90 -19.28
CA VAL A 78 -28.05 14.30 -19.33
C VAL A 78 -28.89 14.66 -18.10
N GLY A 79 -28.26 15.12 -17.02
CA GLY A 79 -28.93 15.58 -15.80
C GLY A 79 -29.30 14.44 -14.87
N ILE A 80 -28.48 13.37 -14.81
CA ILE A 80 -28.70 12.30 -13.82
C ILE A 80 -28.51 12.90 -12.42
N PRO A 81 -29.52 12.81 -11.53
CA PRO A 81 -29.39 13.34 -10.18
C PRO A 81 -28.19 12.73 -9.47
N HIS A 82 -27.32 13.58 -8.91
CA HIS A 82 -26.05 13.16 -8.32
C HIS A 82 -26.20 12.11 -7.21
N TYR A 83 -27.35 12.05 -6.53
CA TYR A 83 -27.65 11.03 -5.52
C TYR A 83 -27.96 9.63 -6.10
N LEU A 84 -28.21 9.51 -7.42
CA LEU A 84 -28.44 8.25 -8.12
C LEU A 84 -27.18 7.72 -8.82
N LEU A 85 -26.20 8.58 -9.07
CA LEU A 85 -24.88 8.18 -9.56
C LEU A 85 -24.07 7.64 -8.38
N ARG A 86 -23.89 6.32 -8.28
CA ARG A 86 -22.91 5.74 -7.35
C ARG A 86 -21.48 5.88 -7.91
N ILE A 87 -21.07 7.12 -8.13
CA ILE A 87 -19.68 7.54 -8.34
C ILE A 87 -19.44 8.61 -7.26
N GLY A 88 -18.56 8.33 -6.28
CA GLY A 88 -18.22 9.28 -5.20
C GLY A 88 -17.82 10.66 -5.73
N ASP A 89 -18.00 11.78 -4.99
CA ASP A 89 -17.75 11.95 -3.55
C ASP A 89 -18.33 13.29 -3.00
N VAL A 90 -18.26 13.40 -1.66
CA VAL A 90 -18.30 14.53 -0.69
C VAL A 90 -19.38 15.63 -0.79
N GLY A 91 -20.16 15.72 0.30
CA GLY A 91 -20.46 17.02 0.92
C GLY A 91 -21.93 17.41 0.91
N GLY A 92 -22.58 17.29 2.08
CA GLY A 92 -23.89 17.87 2.34
C GLY A 92 -24.70 17.06 3.34
N GLU A 93 -24.60 17.44 4.61
CA GLU A 93 -25.36 16.88 5.73
C GLU A 93 -26.88 16.99 5.55
N ASP A 94 -27.63 16.00 6.04
CA ASP A 94 -28.66 16.21 7.08
C ASP A 94 -29.07 14.86 7.71
N PRO A 95 -28.71 14.58 8.99
CA PRO A 95 -29.09 13.37 9.71
C PRO A 95 -30.39 13.58 10.50
N THR A 96 -31.44 14.16 9.93
CA THR A 96 -32.74 14.24 10.62
C THR A 96 -33.92 13.87 9.73
N LYS A 97 -34.14 12.56 9.55
CA LYS A 97 -35.44 11.93 9.25
C LYS A 97 -35.37 10.39 9.34
N ARG A 98 -34.88 9.89 10.48
CA ARG A 98 -35.04 8.48 10.88
C ARG A 98 -36.11 8.38 11.96
N ARG A 99 -37.36 8.66 11.60
CA ARG A 99 -38.56 8.33 12.38
C ARG A 99 -39.76 8.62 11.48
N ASP A 100 -40.16 7.59 10.74
CA ASP A 100 -41.54 7.30 10.31
C ASP A 100 -41.51 6.15 9.31
N PHE A 101 -41.24 4.95 9.82
CA PHE A 101 -41.48 3.70 9.08
C PHE A 101 -42.28 2.76 9.99
N SER A 102 -43.53 3.15 10.26
CA SER A 102 -44.52 2.34 10.96
C SER A 102 -45.78 2.15 10.11
N LYS A 103 -45.62 1.83 8.82
CA LYS A 103 -46.67 1.25 7.95
C LYS A 103 -46.06 0.40 6.84
N ILE A 104 -45.59 -0.80 7.16
CA ILE A 104 -45.37 -1.85 6.15
C ILE A 104 -46.00 -3.16 6.65
N ALA A 105 -47.33 -3.21 6.54
CA ALA A 105 -48.07 -4.46 6.47
C ALA A 105 -48.45 -4.67 5.00
N PHE A 106 -47.46 -4.92 4.12
CA PHE A 106 -47.70 -5.27 2.71
C PHE A 106 -46.49 -5.96 2.03
N LEU A 107 -45.71 -6.76 2.77
CA LEU A 107 -44.50 -7.42 2.25
C LEU A 107 -44.62 -8.94 2.02
N ALA A 108 -45.83 -9.50 1.98
CA ALA A 108 -46.02 -10.93 1.76
C ALA A 108 -46.12 -11.35 0.27
N ALA A 109 -45.95 -10.43 -0.69
CA ALA A 109 -46.15 -10.71 -2.11
C ALA A 109 -45.16 -10.00 -3.05
N MET A 110 -43.96 -9.69 -2.59
CA MET A 110 -42.86 -9.29 -3.48
C MET A 110 -42.11 -10.55 -3.91
N PRO A 111 -41.77 -10.73 -5.20
CA PRO A 111 -40.77 -11.72 -5.57
C PRO A 111 -39.52 -11.38 -4.77
N VAL A 112 -38.92 -12.38 -4.13
CA VAL A 112 -37.63 -12.27 -3.44
C VAL A 112 -36.74 -11.40 -4.33
N ALA A 113 -36.39 -10.19 -3.86
CA ALA A 113 -35.46 -9.34 -4.58
C ALA A 113 -34.29 -10.24 -4.99
N PRO A 114 -33.85 -10.23 -6.26
CA PRO A 114 -32.72 -11.04 -6.65
C PRO A 114 -31.64 -10.77 -5.62
N SER A 115 -31.15 -11.82 -4.96
CA SER A 115 -29.96 -11.71 -4.14
C SER A 115 -28.99 -10.86 -4.94
N ILE A 116 -28.48 -9.77 -4.35
CA ILE A 116 -27.44 -8.99 -5.00
C ILE A 116 -26.31 -9.98 -5.22
N SER A 117 -26.28 -10.55 -6.43
CA SER A 117 -25.26 -11.47 -6.86
C SER A 117 -24.08 -10.56 -7.11
N TYR A 118 -23.33 -10.27 -6.05
CA TYR A 118 -21.99 -9.74 -6.20
C TYR A 118 -21.32 -10.69 -7.18
N ARG A 119 -21.11 -10.25 -8.43
CA ARG A 119 -20.48 -11.07 -9.46
C ARG A 119 -19.28 -11.74 -8.79
N SER A 120 -19.23 -13.07 -8.90
CA SER A 120 -18.08 -13.84 -8.46
C SER A 120 -16.83 -13.21 -9.06
N ALA A 121 -15.70 -13.28 -8.35
CA ALA A 121 -14.46 -12.73 -8.89
C ALA A 121 -14.21 -13.21 -10.32
N ASP A 122 -13.61 -12.34 -11.10
CA ASP A 122 -13.20 -12.59 -12.48
C ASP A 122 -11.67 -12.53 -12.60
N GLU A 123 -11.18 -12.73 -13.82
CA GLU A 123 -9.74 -12.69 -14.18
C GLU A 123 -9.06 -11.34 -13.85
N THR A 124 -9.81 -10.27 -13.67
CA THR A 124 -9.27 -8.92 -13.37
C THR A 124 -9.23 -8.61 -11.88
N THR A 125 -9.88 -9.44 -11.05
CA THR A 125 -10.06 -9.15 -9.63
C THR A 125 -8.72 -9.17 -8.89
N ALA A 126 -7.88 -10.19 -9.13
CA ALA A 126 -6.58 -10.31 -8.47
C ALA A 126 -5.64 -9.14 -8.84
N SER A 127 -5.54 -8.81 -10.13
CA SER A 127 -4.70 -7.71 -10.61
C SER A 127 -5.15 -6.34 -10.09
N SER A 128 -6.46 -6.12 -10.00
CA SER A 128 -7.03 -4.89 -9.43
C SER A 128 -6.70 -4.75 -7.94
N LEU A 129 -6.85 -5.83 -7.15
CA LEU A 129 -6.52 -5.84 -5.73
C LEU A 129 -5.02 -5.61 -5.49
N ALA A 130 -4.16 -6.25 -6.28
CA ALA A 130 -2.72 -6.05 -6.23
C ALA A 130 -2.32 -4.62 -6.63
N ALA A 131 -2.97 -4.04 -7.64
CA ALA A 131 -2.74 -2.67 -8.07
C ALA A 131 -3.04 -1.64 -6.98
N ILE A 132 -4.10 -1.84 -6.19
CA ILE A 132 -4.43 -1.00 -5.03
C ILE A 132 -3.30 -1.07 -3.99
N THR A 133 -2.85 -2.27 -3.63
CA THR A 133 -1.72 -2.45 -2.68
C THR A 133 -0.46 -1.75 -3.21
N GLY A 134 -0.15 -1.93 -4.49
CA GLY A 134 1.00 -1.29 -5.14
C GLY A 134 0.91 0.24 -5.16
N ALA A 135 -0.28 0.81 -5.37
CA ALA A 135 -0.49 2.26 -5.32
C ALA A 135 -0.31 2.80 -3.90
N GLN A 136 -0.88 2.13 -2.88
CA GLN A 136 -0.70 2.53 -1.49
C GLN A 136 0.76 2.47 -1.05
N ARG A 137 1.53 1.44 -1.49
CA ARG A 137 2.97 1.35 -1.23
C ARG A 137 3.77 2.51 -1.80
N ARG A 138 3.42 3.01 -2.99
CA ARG A 138 4.08 4.19 -3.58
C ARG A 138 3.76 5.46 -2.79
N LEU A 139 2.51 5.62 -2.36
CA LEU A 139 2.09 6.77 -1.54
C LEU A 139 2.76 6.77 -0.16
N GLU A 140 3.01 5.59 0.42
CA GLU A 140 3.59 5.46 1.76
C GLU A 140 4.91 6.20 1.93
N ALA A 141 5.71 6.31 0.87
CA ALA A 141 7.00 6.99 0.89
C ALA A 141 6.91 8.46 1.33
N GLU A 142 5.81 9.14 0.99
CA GLU A 142 5.60 10.58 1.19
C GLU A 142 4.41 10.90 2.10
N THR A 143 3.59 9.89 2.43
CA THR A 143 2.38 10.06 3.23
C THR A 143 2.58 9.55 4.67
N PRO A 144 2.08 10.27 5.69
CA PRO A 144 2.06 9.76 7.06
C PRO A 144 1.33 8.41 7.15
N ALA A 145 1.94 7.41 7.79
CA ALA A 145 1.40 6.05 7.82
C ALA A 145 -0.03 5.98 8.40
N ARG A 146 -0.34 6.87 9.35
CA ARG A 146 -1.67 7.01 9.96
C ARG A 146 -2.79 7.35 8.98
N GLU A 147 -2.49 8.09 7.92
CA GLU A 147 -3.48 8.45 6.89
C GLU A 147 -3.80 7.26 5.98
N LEU A 148 -2.82 6.38 5.75
CA LEU A 148 -2.99 5.17 4.94
C LEU A 148 -3.53 3.98 5.73
N ALA A 149 -3.29 3.91 7.04
CA ALA A 149 -3.55 2.73 7.86
C ALA A 149 -5.01 2.26 7.80
N ARG A 150 -5.98 3.17 7.95
CA ARG A 150 -7.41 2.82 7.88
C ARG A 150 -7.78 2.24 6.50
N GLY A 151 -7.28 2.86 5.43
CA GLY A 151 -7.50 2.40 4.06
C GLY A 151 -6.84 1.05 3.78
N ALA A 152 -5.63 0.82 4.29
CA ALA A 152 -4.92 -0.45 4.16
C ALA A 152 -5.63 -1.59 4.90
N VAL A 153 -6.10 -1.36 6.14
CA VAL A 153 -6.88 -2.35 6.90
C VAL A 153 -8.22 -2.66 6.20
N ALA A 154 -8.91 -1.63 5.70
CA ALA A 154 -10.12 -1.84 4.90
C ALA A 154 -9.84 -2.63 3.62
N HIS A 155 -8.68 -2.42 2.99
CA HIS A 155 -8.23 -3.18 1.83
C HIS A 155 -7.91 -4.66 2.16
N VAL A 156 -7.35 -4.94 3.34
CA VAL A 156 -7.21 -6.33 3.84
C VAL A 156 -8.58 -7.00 3.97
N GLU A 157 -9.59 -6.30 4.51
CA GLU A 157 -10.94 -6.86 4.58
C GLU A 157 -11.60 -7.01 3.20
N LEU A 158 -11.31 -6.11 2.27
CA LEU A 158 -11.79 -6.21 0.89
C LEU A 158 -11.20 -7.44 0.19
N THR A 159 -9.90 -7.68 0.29
CA THR A 159 -9.24 -8.85 -0.31
C THR A 159 -9.74 -10.15 0.31
N LYS A 160 -9.95 -10.20 1.64
CA LYS A 160 -10.58 -11.36 2.32
C LYS A 160 -11.98 -11.65 1.80
N ARG A 161 -12.82 -10.62 1.64
CA ARG A 161 -14.17 -10.76 1.09
C ARG A 161 -14.15 -11.17 -0.38
N ALA A 162 -13.20 -10.66 -1.16
CA ALA A 162 -13.00 -11.08 -2.55
C ALA A 162 -12.64 -12.56 -2.61
N LEU A 163 -11.66 -13.01 -1.83
CA LEU A 163 -11.27 -14.43 -1.75
C LEU A 163 -12.46 -15.32 -1.36
N ALA A 164 -13.27 -14.91 -0.38
CA ALA A 164 -14.44 -15.67 0.02
C ALA A 164 -15.49 -15.80 -1.11
N ARG A 165 -15.68 -14.74 -1.91
CA ARG A 165 -16.56 -14.79 -3.11
C ARG A 165 -15.96 -15.60 -4.25
N SER A 166 -14.63 -15.73 -4.30
CA SER A 166 -13.92 -16.52 -5.30
C SER A 166 -13.83 -18.00 -4.95
N ALA A 167 -14.22 -18.43 -3.74
CA ALA A 167 -13.86 -19.75 -3.21
C ALA A 167 -14.25 -20.94 -4.10
N GLU A 168 -15.36 -20.83 -4.84
CA GLU A 168 -15.84 -21.85 -5.78
C GLU A 168 -15.45 -21.57 -7.25
N THR A 169 -14.57 -20.61 -7.48
CA THR A 169 -14.11 -20.20 -8.82
C THR A 169 -12.64 -20.55 -9.04
N PRO A 170 -12.21 -20.72 -10.31
CA PRO A 170 -10.79 -20.88 -10.64
C PRO A 170 -9.90 -19.72 -10.16
N PHE A 171 -10.47 -18.51 -9.98
CA PHE A 171 -9.75 -17.30 -9.60
C PHE A 171 -9.35 -17.24 -8.12
N ALA A 172 -9.81 -18.18 -7.27
CA ALA A 172 -9.41 -18.22 -5.86
C ALA A 172 -7.90 -18.25 -5.67
N VAL A 173 -7.20 -19.01 -6.53
CA VAL A 173 -5.73 -19.18 -6.50
C VAL A 173 -5.03 -17.86 -6.78
N GLU A 174 -5.54 -17.06 -7.71
CA GLU A 174 -4.95 -15.76 -8.06
C GLU A 174 -5.28 -14.67 -7.04
N VAL A 175 -6.46 -14.72 -6.42
CA VAL A 175 -6.88 -13.74 -5.41
C VAL A 175 -6.19 -13.98 -4.07
N CYS A 176 -5.88 -15.24 -3.71
CA CYS A 176 -5.33 -15.58 -2.39
C CYS A 176 -4.01 -14.83 -2.05
N PRO A 177 -3.00 -14.75 -2.94
CA PRO A 177 -1.79 -13.96 -2.73
C PRO A 177 -2.05 -12.48 -2.38
N THR A 178 -3.10 -11.88 -2.95
CA THR A 178 -3.42 -10.46 -2.72
C THR A 178 -3.81 -10.16 -1.27
N VAL A 179 -4.37 -11.15 -0.55
CA VAL A 179 -4.67 -11.06 0.88
C VAL A 179 -3.38 -10.94 1.69
N SER A 180 -2.40 -11.79 1.37
CA SER A 180 -1.09 -11.76 2.02
C SER A 180 -0.37 -10.45 1.76
N GLU A 181 -0.37 -9.96 0.51
CA GLU A 181 0.28 -8.70 0.16
C GLU A 181 -0.34 -7.49 0.87
N ALA A 182 -1.67 -7.40 0.89
CA ALA A 182 -2.39 -6.34 1.59
C ALA A 182 -2.10 -6.39 3.10
N ALA A 183 -2.09 -7.59 3.70
CA ALA A 183 -1.78 -7.78 5.11
C ALA A 183 -0.33 -7.37 5.44
N GLY A 184 0.64 -7.76 4.61
CA GLY A 184 2.04 -7.36 4.79
C GLY A 184 2.24 -5.85 4.68
N PHE A 185 1.48 -5.17 3.82
CA PHE A 185 1.49 -3.71 3.75
C PHE A 185 0.83 -3.05 4.98
N ALA A 186 -0.31 -3.57 5.46
CA ALA A 186 -0.90 -3.11 6.71
C ALA A 186 0.09 -3.27 7.89
N ALA A 187 0.78 -4.42 7.95
CA ALA A 187 1.81 -4.66 8.96
C ALA A 187 2.92 -3.60 8.94
N TRP A 188 3.40 -3.25 7.74
CA TRP A 188 4.41 -2.19 7.55
C TRP A 188 3.93 -0.83 8.08
N LEU A 189 2.70 -0.42 7.76
CA LEU A 189 2.15 0.85 8.24
C LEU A 189 2.03 0.87 9.76
N HIS A 190 1.57 -0.23 10.38
CA HIS A 190 1.50 -0.33 11.84
C HIS A 190 2.89 -0.31 12.49
N ALA A 191 3.91 -0.91 11.84
CA ALA A 191 5.29 -0.81 12.29
C ALA A 191 5.82 0.63 12.20
N ASP A 192 5.50 1.36 11.13
CA ASP A 192 5.87 2.78 10.99
C ASP A 192 5.17 3.67 12.04
N MET A 193 3.96 3.31 12.46
CA MET A 193 3.23 3.95 13.56
C MET A 193 3.69 3.51 14.96
N GLN A 194 4.67 2.60 15.06
CA GLN A 194 5.11 1.99 16.33
C GLN A 194 4.01 1.22 17.09
N ASP A 195 2.97 0.77 16.38
CA ASP A 195 1.96 -0.16 16.89
C ASP A 195 2.45 -1.60 16.70
N ILE A 196 3.37 -2.00 17.59
CA ILE A 196 4.11 -3.26 17.51
C ILE A 196 3.18 -4.47 17.57
N GLY A 197 2.12 -4.40 18.39
CA GLY A 197 1.16 -5.48 18.57
C GLY A 197 0.39 -5.78 17.28
N THR A 198 -0.17 -4.73 16.68
CA THR A 198 -0.96 -4.86 15.44
C THR A 198 -0.06 -5.18 14.24
N ALA A 199 1.15 -4.59 14.16
CA ALA A 199 2.12 -4.92 13.12
C ALA A 199 2.44 -6.41 13.10
N ARG A 200 2.76 -6.98 14.27
CA ARG A 200 3.05 -8.42 14.40
C ARG A 200 1.85 -9.30 14.06
N MET A 201 0.63 -8.88 14.44
CA MET A 201 -0.60 -9.57 14.05
C MET A 201 -0.74 -9.67 12.53
N PHE A 202 -0.61 -8.54 11.83
CA PHE A 202 -0.74 -8.50 10.38
C PHE A 202 0.38 -9.23 9.65
N TYR A 203 1.63 -9.17 10.13
CA TYR A 203 2.72 -9.95 9.55
C TYR A 203 2.47 -11.45 9.65
N ARG A 204 2.04 -11.96 10.81
CA ARG A 204 1.67 -13.38 10.95
C ARG A 204 0.52 -13.76 10.03
N PHE A 205 -0.50 -12.90 9.94
CA PHE A 205 -1.62 -13.11 9.02
C PHE A 205 -1.16 -13.13 7.56
N ALA A 206 -0.19 -12.30 7.18
CA ALA A 206 0.39 -12.29 5.84
C ALA A 206 1.15 -13.59 5.54
N VAL A 207 1.94 -14.09 6.49
CA VAL A 207 2.65 -15.39 6.39
C VAL A 207 1.66 -16.54 6.23
N ASP A 208 0.65 -16.62 7.08
CA ASP A 208 -0.35 -17.68 7.03
C ASP A 208 -1.17 -17.64 5.73
N SER A 209 -1.49 -16.43 5.25
CA SER A 209 -2.18 -16.26 3.97
C SER A 209 -1.31 -16.68 2.79
N ALA A 210 -0.01 -16.38 2.82
CA ALA A 210 0.93 -16.81 1.77
C ALA A 210 1.08 -18.34 1.74
N ARG A 211 1.15 -18.97 2.91
CA ARG A 211 1.20 -20.43 3.04
C ARG A 211 -0.06 -21.09 2.48
N ARG A 212 -1.24 -20.54 2.82
CA ARG A 212 -2.54 -21.01 2.28
C ARG A 212 -2.68 -20.80 0.78
N ALA A 213 -2.00 -19.80 0.22
CA ALA A 213 -1.94 -19.57 -1.22
C ALA A 213 -0.97 -20.54 -1.94
N GLU A 214 -0.29 -21.43 -1.20
CA GLU A 214 0.73 -22.35 -1.73
C GLU A 214 1.76 -21.63 -2.60
N HIS A 215 2.20 -20.46 -2.14
CA HIS A 215 3.11 -19.58 -2.87
C HIS A 215 4.46 -19.44 -2.13
N PRO A 216 5.43 -20.36 -2.31
CA PRO A 216 6.59 -20.49 -1.43
C PRO A 216 7.49 -19.25 -1.39
N LEU A 217 7.66 -18.56 -2.53
CA LEU A 217 8.43 -17.31 -2.58
C LEU A 217 7.74 -16.17 -1.81
N LEU A 218 6.41 -16.15 -1.75
CA LEU A 218 5.66 -15.13 -1.02
C LEU A 218 5.70 -15.44 0.47
N GLU A 219 5.59 -16.71 0.85
CA GLU A 219 5.79 -17.14 2.24
C GLU A 219 7.19 -16.76 2.73
N ALA A 220 8.24 -17.08 1.96
CA ALA A 220 9.61 -16.72 2.30
C ALA A 220 9.79 -15.20 2.42
N TYR A 221 9.15 -14.42 1.55
CA TYR A 221 9.18 -12.95 1.62
C TYR A 221 8.46 -12.41 2.87
N MET A 222 7.29 -12.94 3.22
CA MET A 222 6.56 -12.49 4.41
C MET A 222 7.27 -12.92 5.69
N LEU A 223 7.85 -14.12 5.72
CA LEU A 223 8.70 -14.58 6.83
C LEU A 223 9.95 -13.72 6.97
N GLY A 224 10.65 -13.41 5.87
CA GLY A 224 11.81 -12.53 5.90
C GLY A 224 11.46 -11.11 6.37
N SER A 225 10.30 -10.60 5.98
CA SER A 225 9.82 -9.28 6.41
C SER A 225 9.51 -9.24 7.90
N LEU A 226 8.84 -10.28 8.41
CA LEU A 226 8.61 -10.45 9.85
C LEU A 226 9.93 -10.65 10.60
N ALA A 227 10.88 -11.41 10.05
CA ALA A 227 12.20 -11.60 10.65
C ALA A 227 12.96 -10.28 10.79
N ALA A 228 12.99 -9.46 9.73
CA ALA A 228 13.59 -8.14 9.76
C ALA A 228 12.90 -7.24 10.80
N PHE A 229 11.56 -7.30 10.88
CA PHE A 229 10.81 -6.60 11.92
C PHE A 229 11.22 -7.03 13.34
N GLU A 230 11.28 -8.33 13.66
CA GLU A 230 11.67 -8.78 15.01
C GLU A 230 13.14 -8.44 15.32
N ILE A 231 14.04 -8.58 14.34
CA ILE A 231 15.44 -8.18 14.45
C ILE A 231 15.59 -6.69 14.78
N ASP A 232 14.79 -5.83 14.16
CA ASP A 232 14.82 -4.39 14.40
C ASP A 232 14.21 -3.98 15.75
N HIS A 233 13.41 -4.86 16.37
CA HIS A 233 12.81 -4.69 17.69
C HIS A 233 13.54 -5.53 18.76
N ASP A 234 14.85 -5.69 18.58
CA ASP A 234 15.79 -6.27 19.54
C ASP A 234 15.56 -7.77 19.86
N ASP A 235 14.93 -8.55 18.96
CA ASP A 235 14.86 -10.02 19.01
C ASP A 235 15.53 -10.71 17.80
N PRO A 236 16.88 -10.69 17.73
CA PRO A 236 17.61 -11.30 16.63
C PRO A 236 17.53 -12.83 16.61
N LEU A 237 17.23 -13.49 17.74
CA LEU A 237 17.14 -14.94 17.80
C LEU A 237 15.88 -15.45 17.11
N LEU A 238 14.74 -14.82 17.40
CA LEU A 238 13.48 -15.12 16.74
C LEU A 238 13.57 -14.83 15.24
N GLY A 239 14.15 -13.68 14.86
CA GLY A 239 14.32 -13.34 13.46
C GLY A 239 15.22 -14.32 12.69
N LEU A 240 16.35 -14.75 13.26
CA LEU A 240 17.19 -15.78 12.63
C LEU A 240 16.46 -17.12 12.47
N THR A 241 15.61 -17.50 13.44
CA THR A 241 14.76 -18.69 13.33
C THR A 241 13.80 -18.57 12.15
N MET A 242 13.18 -17.39 11.96
CA MET A 242 12.29 -17.12 10.84
C MET A 242 13.04 -17.07 9.49
N VAL A 243 14.26 -16.52 9.44
CA VAL A 243 15.09 -16.55 8.23
C VAL A 243 15.43 -17.99 7.83
N ALA A 244 15.79 -18.85 8.79
CA ALA A 244 16.04 -20.26 8.52
C ALA A 244 14.80 -20.95 7.94
N GLN A 245 13.60 -20.65 8.46
CA GLN A 245 12.34 -21.13 7.89
C GLN A 245 12.12 -20.59 6.47
N ALA A 246 12.34 -19.30 6.23
CA ALA A 246 12.20 -18.70 4.90
C ALA A 246 13.13 -19.35 3.87
N ARG A 247 14.39 -19.65 4.25
CA ARG A 247 15.35 -20.38 3.40
C ARG A 247 14.86 -21.78 3.04
N ALA A 248 14.25 -22.50 3.98
CA ALA A 248 13.72 -23.83 3.70
C ALA A 248 12.54 -23.82 2.69
N GLN A 249 11.72 -22.75 2.70
CA GLN A 249 10.56 -22.64 1.79
C GLN A 249 10.92 -22.22 0.36
N MET A 250 12.07 -21.59 0.15
CA MET A 250 12.48 -21.06 -1.15
C MET A 250 12.80 -22.11 -2.23
N GLY A 251 12.88 -23.40 -1.87
CA GLY A 251 13.20 -24.48 -2.79
C GLY A 251 14.68 -24.52 -3.21
N GLY A 252 15.00 -25.38 -4.19
CA GLY A 252 16.40 -25.68 -4.56
C GLY A 252 17.11 -24.62 -5.41
N ASN A 253 16.38 -23.75 -6.12
CA ASN A 253 16.97 -22.71 -6.98
C ASN A 253 16.19 -21.38 -6.92
N PRO A 254 16.19 -20.68 -5.77
CA PRO A 254 15.46 -19.43 -5.63
C PRO A 254 16.09 -18.27 -6.41
N PRO A 255 15.28 -17.26 -6.81
CA PRO A 255 15.77 -16.07 -7.48
C PRO A 255 16.93 -15.42 -6.72
N ALA A 256 17.95 -14.98 -7.45
CA ALA A 256 19.16 -14.40 -6.86
C ALA A 256 18.87 -13.16 -6.00
N THR A 257 17.89 -12.34 -6.39
CA THR A 257 17.44 -11.17 -5.61
C THR A 257 16.83 -11.56 -4.25
N ALA A 258 16.04 -12.64 -4.21
CA ALA A 258 15.44 -13.14 -2.97
C ALA A 258 16.51 -13.70 -2.03
N ARG A 259 17.49 -14.45 -2.58
CA ARG A 259 18.65 -14.94 -1.83
C ARG A 259 19.46 -13.79 -1.23
N ALA A 260 19.79 -12.78 -2.05
CA ALA A 260 20.57 -11.63 -1.60
C ALA A 260 19.90 -10.89 -0.45
N TRP A 261 18.60 -10.62 -0.57
CA TRP A 261 17.82 -9.92 0.45
C TRP A 261 17.72 -10.72 1.76
N LEU A 262 17.41 -12.01 1.71
CA LEU A 262 17.34 -12.84 2.92
C LEU A 262 18.71 -12.99 3.60
N ALA A 263 19.79 -13.14 2.82
CA ALA A 263 21.14 -13.17 3.36
C ALA A 263 21.50 -11.86 4.08
N CYS A 264 21.02 -10.71 3.60
CA CYS A 264 21.20 -9.44 4.30
C CYS A 264 20.43 -9.36 5.64
N ILE A 265 19.20 -9.89 5.68
CA ILE A 265 18.43 -9.97 6.93
C ILE A 265 19.11 -10.90 7.92
N GLU A 266 19.62 -12.04 7.44
CA GLU A 266 20.40 -12.98 8.27
C GLU A 266 21.66 -12.32 8.84
N ALA A 267 22.38 -11.56 8.01
CA ALA A 267 23.55 -10.80 8.44
C ALA A 267 23.20 -9.81 9.56
N LEU A 268 22.06 -9.10 9.45
CA LEU A 268 21.57 -8.21 10.49
C LEU A 268 21.25 -8.94 11.80
N GLY A 269 20.67 -10.14 11.71
CA GLY A 269 20.40 -11.00 12.86
C GLY A 269 21.69 -11.45 13.56
N HIS A 270 22.67 -11.96 12.81
CA HIS A 270 23.98 -12.35 13.36
C HIS A 270 24.73 -11.15 13.94
N ALA A 271 24.67 -9.99 13.29
CA ALA A 271 25.27 -8.76 13.81
C ALA A 271 24.61 -8.31 15.12
N GLY A 272 23.28 -8.46 15.24
CA GLY A 272 22.54 -8.23 16.49
C GLY A 272 23.01 -9.13 17.64
N LYS A 273 23.41 -10.37 17.34
CA LYS A 273 24.04 -11.31 18.28
C LYS A 273 25.55 -11.09 18.49
N ARG A 274 26.14 -10.08 17.84
CA ARG A 274 27.59 -9.81 17.79
C ARG A 274 28.43 -10.97 17.23
N ASP A 275 27.82 -11.81 16.39
CA ASP A 275 28.51 -12.88 15.65
C ASP A 275 29.11 -12.31 14.36
N VAL A 276 30.33 -11.78 14.48
CA VAL A 276 31.05 -11.12 13.38
C VAL A 276 31.23 -12.05 12.18
N MET A 277 31.65 -13.29 12.42
CA MET A 277 32.01 -14.21 11.35
C MET A 277 30.77 -14.63 10.54
N ALA A 278 29.67 -14.99 11.21
CA ALA A 278 28.45 -15.35 10.52
C ALA A 278 27.86 -14.15 9.75
N ALA A 279 27.85 -12.95 10.36
CA ALA A 279 27.33 -11.76 9.69
C ALA A 279 28.09 -11.43 8.40
N LEU A 280 29.43 -11.48 8.43
CA LEU A 280 30.26 -11.22 7.25
C LEU A 280 30.12 -12.31 6.18
N ASN A 281 29.90 -13.57 6.58
CA ASN A 281 29.64 -14.65 5.64
C ASN A 281 28.31 -14.46 4.90
N CYS A 282 27.25 -14.08 5.61
CA CYS A 282 25.95 -13.77 5.01
C CYS A 282 26.04 -12.56 4.05
N LEU A 283 26.79 -11.51 4.41
CA LEU A 283 27.03 -10.37 3.50
C LEU A 283 27.73 -10.81 2.21
N ARG A 284 28.75 -11.67 2.31
CA ARG A 284 29.45 -12.22 1.13
C ARG A 284 28.52 -13.04 0.24
N GLU A 285 27.63 -13.84 0.84
CA GLU A 285 26.60 -14.56 0.09
C GLU A 285 25.70 -13.58 -0.67
N ALA A 286 25.28 -12.49 -0.01
CA ALA A 286 24.45 -11.46 -0.63
C ALA A 286 25.17 -10.76 -1.81
N GLU A 287 26.46 -10.42 -1.66
CA GLU A 287 27.30 -9.86 -2.72
C GLU A 287 27.36 -10.77 -3.97
N ILE A 288 27.60 -12.07 -3.75
CA ILE A 288 27.61 -13.06 -4.84
C ILE A 288 26.24 -13.14 -5.52
N ALA A 289 25.15 -13.14 -4.75
CA ALA A 289 23.80 -13.23 -5.28
C ALA A 289 23.38 -11.98 -6.08
N VAL A 290 23.73 -10.76 -5.61
CA VAL A 290 23.48 -9.53 -6.37
C VAL A 290 24.21 -9.54 -7.71
N ALA A 291 25.50 -9.90 -7.72
CA ALA A 291 26.29 -9.98 -8.94
C ALA A 291 25.78 -11.03 -9.95
N GLN A 292 25.02 -12.03 -9.52
CA GLN A 292 24.32 -12.97 -10.38
C GLN A 292 22.99 -12.40 -10.89
N SER A 293 22.28 -11.64 -10.06
CA SER A 293 20.99 -11.03 -10.42
C SER A 293 21.09 -10.02 -11.55
N GLU A 294 22.17 -9.23 -11.62
CA GLU A 294 22.43 -8.27 -12.71
C GLU A 294 22.54 -8.92 -14.08
N ARG A 295 22.81 -10.24 -14.13
CA ARG A 295 22.95 -11.02 -15.36
C ARG A 295 21.65 -11.71 -15.79
N THR A 296 20.59 -11.61 -14.99
CA THR A 296 19.31 -12.30 -15.19
C THR A 296 18.19 -11.26 -15.38
N SER A 297 17.18 -11.55 -16.21
CA SER A 297 16.04 -10.63 -16.37
C SER A 297 15.31 -10.41 -15.05
N SER A 298 14.74 -9.20 -14.88
CA SER A 298 14.06 -8.73 -13.66
C SER A 298 13.22 -9.81 -12.98
N PRO A 299 13.21 -9.85 -11.63
CA PRO A 299 12.47 -10.87 -10.91
C PRO A 299 10.98 -10.87 -11.29
N PRO A 300 10.32 -12.04 -11.31
CA PRO A 300 8.98 -12.22 -11.88
C PRO A 300 7.85 -11.50 -11.13
N TRP A 301 8.12 -10.80 -10.02
CA TRP A 301 7.09 -10.19 -9.17
C TRP A 301 7.29 -8.68 -8.97
N PRO A 302 6.26 -7.83 -9.12
CA PRO A 302 6.44 -6.41 -9.42
C PRO A 302 6.72 -5.47 -8.22
N TRP A 303 6.78 -5.96 -6.97
CA TRP A 303 6.71 -5.07 -5.79
C TRP A 303 7.90 -5.12 -4.83
N VAL A 304 8.90 -5.96 -5.09
CA VAL A 304 10.20 -5.83 -4.45
C VAL A 304 10.95 -4.78 -5.27
N PHE A 305 11.07 -3.57 -4.72
CA PHE A 305 12.03 -2.59 -5.23
C PHE A 305 13.31 -3.34 -5.66
N PRO A 306 13.87 -3.07 -6.84
CA PRO A 306 15.07 -3.76 -7.31
C PRO A 306 16.10 -3.85 -6.19
N PHE A 307 16.56 -5.06 -5.89
CA PHE A 307 17.58 -5.29 -4.88
C PHE A 307 18.93 -5.12 -5.57
N ASP A 308 19.37 -3.87 -5.61
CA ASP A 308 20.58 -3.42 -6.31
C ASP A 308 21.81 -3.40 -5.38
N PRO A 309 23.03 -3.20 -5.92
CA PRO A 309 24.23 -3.04 -5.11
C PRO A 309 24.13 -1.92 -4.07
N GLY A 310 23.38 -0.85 -4.37
CA GLY A 310 23.17 0.28 -3.47
C GLY A 310 22.44 -0.08 -2.18
N LYS A 311 21.40 -0.90 -2.29
CA LYS A 311 20.72 -1.46 -1.12
C LYS A 311 21.58 -2.43 -0.34
N LEU A 312 22.32 -3.29 -1.03
CA LEU A 312 23.27 -4.18 -0.37
C LEU A 312 24.28 -3.38 0.45
N ALA A 313 24.82 -2.30 -0.09
CA ALA A 313 25.71 -1.38 0.63
C ALA A 313 25.02 -0.79 1.88
N GLY A 314 23.73 -0.45 1.79
CA GLY A 314 22.92 -0.03 2.94
C GLY A 314 22.83 -1.10 4.04
N TYR A 315 22.51 -2.35 3.68
CA TYR A 315 22.50 -3.47 4.65
C TYR A 315 23.88 -3.73 5.25
N ARG A 316 24.94 -3.68 4.44
CA ARG A 316 26.33 -3.80 4.91
C ARG A 316 26.63 -2.72 5.94
N ALA A 317 26.24 -1.48 5.69
CA ALA A 317 26.44 -0.39 6.64
C ALA A 317 25.72 -0.64 7.96
N LEU A 318 24.44 -1.05 7.93
CA LEU A 318 23.67 -1.41 9.13
C LEU A 318 24.32 -2.56 9.92
N VAL A 319 24.84 -3.58 9.23
CA VAL A 319 25.62 -4.66 9.86
C VAL A 319 26.86 -4.10 10.54
N MET A 320 27.62 -3.21 9.90
CA MET A 320 28.81 -2.61 10.50
C MET A 320 28.50 -1.75 11.73
N VAL A 321 27.37 -1.01 11.73
CA VAL A 321 26.87 -0.31 12.94
C VAL A 321 26.66 -1.31 14.08
N ARG A 322 25.92 -2.38 13.83
CA ARG A 322 25.64 -3.43 14.84
C ARG A 322 26.88 -4.21 15.28
N LEU A 323 27.93 -4.27 14.46
CA LEU A 323 29.19 -4.91 14.82
C LEU A 323 30.17 -3.98 15.54
N GLY A 324 29.85 -2.71 15.75
CA GLY A 324 30.78 -1.80 16.41
C GLY A 324 31.88 -1.26 15.49
N ARG A 325 31.67 -1.25 14.17
CA ARG A 325 32.66 -0.87 13.15
C ARG A 325 32.27 0.44 12.45
N PRO A 326 32.39 1.59 13.12
CA PRO A 326 31.81 2.84 12.64
C PRO A 326 32.43 3.36 11.33
N HIS A 327 33.74 3.22 11.14
CA HIS A 327 34.39 3.65 9.89
C HIS A 327 33.93 2.85 8.68
N ASP A 328 33.78 1.53 8.83
CA ASP A 328 33.25 0.67 7.75
C ASP A 328 31.78 0.98 7.46
N ALA A 329 30.99 1.30 8.50
CA ALA A 329 29.60 1.71 8.33
C ALA A 329 29.48 3.00 7.52
N VAL A 330 30.24 4.04 7.87
CA VAL A 330 30.25 5.32 7.15
C VAL A 330 30.63 5.14 5.69
N SER A 331 31.66 4.34 5.40
CA SER A 331 32.08 4.04 4.03
C SER A 331 30.98 3.34 3.22
N ALA A 332 30.35 2.31 3.80
CA ALA A 332 29.27 1.58 3.15
C ALA A 332 28.00 2.45 2.96
N PHE A 333 27.71 3.39 3.87
CA PHE A 333 26.63 4.36 3.68
C PHE A 333 26.90 5.31 2.52
N ALA A 334 28.14 5.76 2.35
CA ALA A 334 28.52 6.61 1.21
C ALA A 334 28.30 5.90 -0.13
N GLU A 335 28.64 4.61 -0.22
CA GLU A 335 28.37 3.79 -1.40
C GLU A 335 26.87 3.63 -1.67
N SER A 336 26.07 3.39 -0.61
CA SER A 336 24.62 3.26 -0.73
C SER A 336 23.96 4.52 -1.31
N LEU A 337 24.38 5.71 -0.85
CA LEU A 337 23.80 7.00 -1.25
C LEU A 337 24.10 7.40 -2.72
N ILE A 338 25.08 6.79 -3.37
CA ILE A 338 25.43 7.07 -4.78
C ILE A 338 24.41 6.44 -5.75
N SER A 339 23.75 5.35 -5.33
CA SER A 339 22.92 4.52 -6.22
C SER A 339 21.54 5.11 -6.54
N VAL A 340 20.76 5.49 -5.53
CA VAL A 340 19.41 6.06 -5.63
C VAL A 340 19.13 6.89 -4.36
N ARG A 341 18.49 8.06 -4.50
CA ARG A 341 18.03 8.83 -3.34
C ARG A 341 16.84 8.12 -2.68
N PRO A 342 16.94 7.69 -1.40
CA PRO A 342 15.82 7.09 -0.70
C PRO A 342 14.67 8.08 -0.52
N ALA A 343 13.44 7.56 -0.32
CA ALA A 343 12.32 8.36 0.14
C ALA A 343 12.65 9.04 1.49
N ALA A 344 12.09 10.21 1.75
CA ALA A 344 12.49 11.07 2.87
C ALA A 344 12.45 10.36 4.25
N LYS A 345 11.41 9.55 4.52
CA LYS A 345 11.33 8.75 5.75
C LYS A 345 12.47 7.72 5.87
N GLN A 346 12.77 7.00 4.78
CA GLN A 346 13.86 6.03 4.76
C GLN A 346 15.23 6.72 4.85
N GLN A 347 15.39 7.86 4.19
CA GLN A 347 16.59 8.68 4.29
C GLN A 347 16.81 9.14 5.74
N ALA A 348 15.77 9.59 6.44
CA ALA A 348 15.88 10.00 7.85
C ALA A 348 16.33 8.86 8.77
N LEU A 349 15.82 7.65 8.55
CA LEU A 349 16.28 6.46 9.29
C LEU A 349 17.74 6.14 8.98
N LEU A 350 18.13 6.22 7.70
CA LEU A 350 19.52 6.03 7.29
C LEU A 350 20.44 7.06 7.96
N MET A 351 20.03 8.33 8.01
CA MET A 351 20.77 9.40 8.68
C MET A 351 20.95 9.14 10.18
N LEU A 352 19.97 8.53 10.86
CA LEU A 352 20.10 8.14 12.26
C LEU A 352 21.09 6.99 12.48
N GLU A 353 21.15 6.04 11.54
CA GLU A 353 22.12 4.95 11.59
C GLU A 353 23.54 5.46 11.30
N ILE A 354 23.70 6.39 10.35
CA ILE A 354 24.97 7.12 10.13
C ILE A 354 25.35 7.93 11.38
N ALA A 355 24.41 8.68 11.95
CA ALA A 355 24.64 9.43 13.18
C ALA A 355 25.10 8.51 14.31
N THR A 356 24.52 7.32 14.42
CA THR A 356 24.93 6.30 15.39
C THR A 356 26.38 5.87 15.15
N ALA A 357 26.76 5.58 13.90
CA ALA A 357 28.14 5.25 13.54
C ALA A 357 29.12 6.39 13.89
N ARG A 358 28.80 7.64 13.52
CA ARG A 358 29.61 8.84 13.79
C ARG A 358 29.80 9.06 15.29
N ARG A 359 28.73 8.92 16.08
CA ARG A 359 28.76 8.99 17.54
C ARG A 359 29.69 7.93 18.13
N MET A 360 29.65 6.70 17.63
CA MET A 360 30.54 5.62 18.06
C MET A 360 32.01 5.87 17.72
N ALA A 361 32.29 6.62 16.65
CA ALA A 361 33.63 7.08 16.28
C ALA A 361 34.11 8.30 17.10
N GLY A 362 33.27 8.87 17.98
CA GLY A 362 33.57 10.08 18.76
C GLY A 362 33.27 11.40 18.03
N GLU A 363 32.70 11.33 16.82
CA GLU A 363 32.34 12.48 15.99
C GLU A 363 30.94 13.00 16.39
N VAL A 364 30.82 13.47 17.63
CA VAL A 364 29.53 13.79 18.28
C VAL A 364 28.80 14.92 17.55
N ASP A 365 29.48 15.98 17.16
CA ASP A 365 28.85 17.15 16.55
C ASP A 365 28.23 16.82 15.17
N GLU A 366 28.94 16.03 14.34
CA GLU A 366 28.40 15.52 13.08
C GLU A 366 27.21 14.58 13.33
N ALA A 367 27.30 13.71 14.34
CA ALA A 367 26.22 12.81 14.71
C ALA A 367 24.93 13.56 15.08
N PHE A 368 25.03 14.59 15.93
CA PHE A 368 23.87 15.39 16.33
C PHE A 368 23.34 16.28 15.21
N THR A 369 24.19 16.73 14.28
CA THR A 369 23.74 17.42 13.07
C THR A 369 22.86 16.51 12.21
N LEU A 370 23.32 15.28 11.93
CA LEU A 370 22.56 14.30 11.16
C LEU A 370 21.27 13.86 11.87
N ALA A 371 21.32 13.62 13.19
CA ALA A 371 20.14 13.30 13.97
C ALA A 371 19.12 14.45 13.99
N GLY A 372 19.58 15.70 13.99
CA GLY A 372 18.74 16.89 13.91
C GLY A 372 18.00 17.01 12.57
N GLU A 373 18.64 16.68 11.44
CA GLU A 373 17.96 16.61 10.14
C GLU A 373 16.96 15.46 10.07
N ALA A 374 17.29 14.31 10.64
CA ALA A 374 16.35 13.19 10.75
C ALA A 374 15.12 13.54 11.62
N LEU A 375 15.31 14.27 12.73
CA LEU A 375 14.23 14.80 13.56
C LEU A 375 13.31 15.72 12.75
N LYS A 376 13.88 16.63 11.96
CA LYS A 376 13.12 17.52 11.08
C LYS A 376 12.26 16.73 10.09
N ALA A 377 12.83 15.72 9.43
CA ALA A 377 12.08 14.85 8.53
C ALA A 377 10.98 14.06 9.28
N GLY A 378 11.27 13.55 10.48
CA GLY A 378 10.28 12.86 11.32
C GLY A 378 9.05 13.73 11.63
N VAL A 379 9.26 15.02 11.91
CA VAL A 379 8.19 16.00 12.12
C VAL A 379 7.43 16.29 10.82
N VAL A 380 8.13 16.64 9.75
CA VAL A 380 7.54 17.01 8.46
C VAL A 380 6.67 15.89 7.90
N TYR A 381 7.15 14.66 7.95
CA TYR A 381 6.44 13.48 7.43
C TYR A 381 5.62 12.75 8.50
N SER A 382 5.53 13.30 9.72
CA SER A 382 4.68 12.72 10.76
C SER A 382 4.98 11.23 11.03
N SER A 383 6.27 10.86 10.99
CA SER A 383 6.72 9.46 11.09
C SER A 383 7.09 9.11 12.53
N GLU A 384 6.22 8.37 13.21
CA GLU A 384 6.44 7.90 14.58
C GLU A 384 7.68 7.01 14.69
N ARG A 385 7.94 6.17 13.68
CA ARG A 385 9.15 5.33 13.63
C ARG A 385 10.43 6.16 13.62
N VAL A 386 10.49 7.23 12.81
CA VAL A 386 11.65 8.14 12.82
C VAL A 386 11.78 8.81 14.18
N LEU A 387 10.69 9.39 14.72
CA LEU A 387 10.72 10.07 16.02
C LEU A 387 11.12 9.12 17.16
N HIS A 388 10.65 7.88 17.14
CA HIS A 388 11.07 6.84 18.09
C HIS A 388 12.57 6.57 18.00
N ARG A 389 13.13 6.42 16.79
CA ARG A 389 14.56 6.20 16.56
C ARG A 389 15.41 7.41 16.98
N VAL A 390 14.93 8.64 16.75
CA VAL A 390 15.56 9.88 17.24
C VAL A 390 15.64 9.88 18.77
N ARG A 391 14.55 9.53 19.47
CA ARG A 391 14.52 9.44 20.93
C ARG A 391 15.47 8.35 21.45
N ARG A 392 15.53 7.19 20.79
CA ARG A 392 16.51 6.11 21.09
C ARG A 392 17.95 6.61 20.93
N PHE A 393 18.28 7.23 19.79
CA PHE A 393 19.61 7.79 19.53
C PHE A 393 20.05 8.73 20.66
N ARG A 394 19.16 9.64 21.09
CA ARG A 394 19.46 10.59 22.16
C ARG A 394 19.64 9.92 23.52
N ARG A 395 18.76 8.97 23.87
CA ARG A 395 18.82 8.22 25.12
C ARG A 395 20.13 7.45 25.24
N ASP A 396 20.62 6.91 24.13
CA ASP A 396 21.84 6.09 24.09
C ASP A 396 23.13 6.95 24.10
N TYR A 397 23.03 8.28 24.24
CA TYR A 397 24.16 9.21 24.40
C TYR A 397 24.30 9.67 25.87
N GLU A 398 25.39 9.24 26.51
CA GLU A 398 25.76 9.57 27.90
C GLU A 398 26.96 10.54 27.97
N GLY A 399 27.37 11.11 26.84
CA GLY A 399 28.51 12.02 26.76
C GLY A 399 28.24 13.42 27.32
N PRO A 400 29.25 14.30 27.33
CA PRO A 400 29.13 15.65 27.88
C PRO A 400 28.13 16.50 27.08
N PRO A 401 27.45 17.48 27.73
CA PRO A 401 26.60 18.41 27.01
C PRO A 401 27.43 19.31 26.08
N SER A 402 27.00 19.45 24.82
CA SER A 402 27.50 20.45 23.87
C SER A 402 26.37 21.39 23.43
N LEU A 403 26.70 22.48 22.72
CA LEU A 403 25.70 23.39 22.17
C LEU A 403 24.74 22.65 21.21
N LEU A 404 25.27 21.77 20.36
CA LEU A 404 24.46 20.98 19.42
C LEU A 404 23.58 19.96 20.14
N VAL A 405 24.07 19.33 21.23
CA VAL A 405 23.26 18.42 22.04
C VAL A 405 22.09 19.17 22.71
N ARG A 406 22.36 20.38 23.23
CA ARG A 406 21.31 21.21 23.85
C ARG A 406 20.27 21.69 22.85
N ASP A 407 20.68 22.20 21.69
CA ASP A 407 19.76 22.59 20.61
C ASP A 407 18.89 21.41 20.17
N PHE A 408 19.51 20.24 19.98
CA PHE A 408 18.78 19.02 19.66
C PHE A 408 17.75 18.65 20.75
N ASP A 409 18.12 18.76 22.04
CA ASP A 409 17.23 18.48 23.17
C ASP A 409 16.06 19.47 23.27
N ASP A 410 16.28 20.74 22.93
CA ASP A 410 15.22 21.75 22.85
C ASP A 410 14.24 21.43 21.70
N ARG A 411 14.77 21.12 20.51
CA ARG A 411 13.97 20.72 19.35
C ARG A 411 13.19 19.42 19.61
N LEU A 412 13.80 18.44 20.26
CA LEU A 412 13.14 17.17 20.58
C LEU A 412 11.99 17.38 21.58
N ARG A 413 12.17 18.23 22.60
CA ARG A 413 11.10 18.58 23.55
C ARG A 413 9.91 19.27 22.88
N ALA A 414 10.16 20.15 21.92
CA ALA A 414 9.10 20.83 21.16
C ALA A 414 8.18 19.85 20.39
N THR A 415 8.68 18.67 20.00
CA THR A 415 7.86 17.66 19.30
C THR A 415 6.96 16.83 20.22
N SER A 416 7.23 16.82 21.53
CA SER A 416 6.42 16.08 22.52
C SER A 416 5.26 16.89 23.09
N SER A 417 5.11 18.14 22.66
CA SER A 417 4.06 19.07 23.09
C SER A 417 2.87 19.15 22.12
N PHE A 418 2.83 18.27 21.12
CA PHE A 418 1.75 18.05 20.15
C PHE A 418 1.31 16.59 20.23
#